data_AF-A0A499UZT5-F1
#
_entry.id   AF-A0A499UZT5-F1
#
_cell.length_a   1.000
_cell.length_b   1.000
_cell.length_c   1.000
_cell.angle_alpha   90.00
_cell.angle_beta   90.00
_cell.angle_gamma   90.00
#
_symmetry.space_group_name_H-M   'P 1'
#
loop_
_entity.id
_entity.type
_entity.pdbx_description
1 polymer ?
#
loop_
_entity_poly.entity_id
_entity_poly.type
_entity_poly.pdbx_seq_one_letter_code
_entity_poly.pdbx_strand_id
1 'polypeptide(L)'
;MLARTGPERTRGISAFLVPADTPGLSAAAPEHKMGMAGSPTAQIHLDGVRVPDARRIGEEGQGFAIALSALDAGRLGIAACAVGVAQAALDEALAYTAQRRQFGRPIADFQGLRFMLADMATQIEAGRALYLSAARLRDAGRPFSKQAAMAKLFCTDAAMRITTDAVQLLGGYGYTVDFPVERYMREAKVLQIVEGTNQIQRVVIARALAGPETG
;
A
#
# COMPACT_ATOMS: atom_id res chain seq x y z
N MET A 1 15.07 3.88 13.41
CA MET A 1 15.79 4.68 12.41
C MET A 1 16.90 3.84 11.79
N LEU A 2 17.15 3.99 10.49
CA LEU A 2 18.26 3.33 9.79
C LEU A 2 19.35 4.38 9.53
N ALA A 3 20.60 4.08 9.90
CA ALA A 3 21.73 4.98 9.71
C ALA A 3 22.96 4.21 9.22
N ARG A 4 23.84 4.89 8.48
CA ARG A 4 25.11 4.31 8.01
C ARG A 4 26.15 4.35 9.13
N THR A 5 26.67 3.19 9.51
CA THR A 5 27.78 3.05 10.47
C THR A 5 29.05 2.50 9.81
N GLY A 6 28.97 1.96 8.60
CA GLY A 6 30.11 1.41 7.86
C GLY A 6 30.19 1.85 6.38
N PRO A 7 31.34 1.61 5.72
CA PRO A 7 31.58 2.02 4.34
C PRO A 7 30.80 1.17 3.32
N GLU A 8 30.47 -0.07 3.65
CA GLU A 8 29.71 -0.95 2.76
C GLU A 8 28.27 -0.45 2.55
N ARG A 9 27.76 -0.60 1.32
CA ARG A 9 26.46 -0.03 0.94
C ARG A 9 25.31 -0.58 1.77
N THR A 10 25.16 -1.91 1.81
CA THR A 10 24.06 -2.61 2.50
C THR A 10 24.47 -3.10 3.88
N ARG A 11 25.68 -3.66 4.03
CA ARG A 11 26.23 -4.13 5.32
C ARG A 11 26.77 -3.01 6.21
N GLY A 12 26.82 -1.77 5.71
CA GLY A 12 27.18 -0.61 6.52
C GLY A 12 25.98 0.11 7.14
N ILE A 13 24.76 -0.46 7.10
CA ILE A 13 23.55 0.14 7.67
C ILE A 13 23.18 -0.56 8.97
N SER A 14 22.95 0.21 10.03
CA SER A 14 22.50 -0.26 11.35
C SER A 14 21.13 0.32 11.68
N ALA A 15 20.35 -0.39 12.50
CA ALA A 15 19.03 0.04 12.95
C ALA A 15 19.09 0.50 14.42
N PHE A 16 18.40 1.59 14.75
CA PHE A 16 18.41 2.19 16.08
C PHE A 16 16.99 2.54 16.53
N LEU A 17 16.71 2.33 17.82
CA LEU A 17 15.55 2.87 18.52
C LEU A 17 15.88 4.27 19.04
N VAL A 18 15.27 5.30 18.45
CA VAL A 18 15.50 6.71 18.85
C VAL A 18 14.21 7.25 19.47
N PRO A 19 14.19 7.56 20.78
CA PRO A 19 13.05 8.20 21.44
C PRO A 19 12.68 9.54 20.78
N ALA A 20 11.39 9.85 20.71
CA ALA A 20 10.89 11.06 20.03
C ALA A 20 11.33 12.36 20.71
N ASP A 21 11.66 12.31 22.00
CA ASP A 21 12.14 13.40 22.85
C ASP A 21 13.68 13.52 22.86
N THR A 22 14.39 12.76 22.02
CA THR A 22 15.86 12.82 21.96
C THR A 22 16.32 14.24 21.54
N PRO A 23 17.22 14.90 22.28
CA PRO A 23 17.75 16.20 21.89
C PRO A 23 18.32 16.20 20.48
N GLY A 24 17.93 17.19 19.67
CA GLY A 24 18.33 17.31 18.27
C GLY A 24 17.44 16.57 17.27
N LEU A 25 16.48 15.76 17.73
CA LEU A 25 15.47 15.12 16.88
C LEU A 25 14.24 16.04 16.78
N SER A 26 13.80 16.33 15.57
CA SER A 26 12.56 17.09 15.34
C SER A 26 11.86 16.64 14.06
N ALA A 27 10.55 16.91 13.96
CA ALA A 27 9.79 16.71 12.73
C ALA A 27 9.56 18.06 12.03
N ALA A 28 9.62 18.07 10.71
CA ALA A 28 9.18 19.19 9.89
C ALA A 28 7.64 19.35 9.92
N ALA A 29 7.14 20.39 9.27
CA ALA A 29 5.71 20.53 9.06
C ALA A 29 5.14 19.32 8.28
N PRO A 30 3.94 18.83 8.62
CA PRO A 30 3.34 17.72 7.89
C PRO A 30 3.08 18.04 6.41
N GLU A 31 3.31 17.06 5.55
CA GLU A 31 3.10 17.14 4.11
C GLU A 31 1.61 17.27 3.77
N HIS A 32 1.33 18.15 2.80
CA HIS A 32 0.00 18.31 2.20
C HIS A 32 -0.15 17.26 1.08
N LYS A 33 -0.82 16.15 1.39
CA LYS A 33 -0.92 14.97 0.53
C LYS A 33 -2.24 14.92 -0.23
N MET A 34 -2.23 14.24 -1.38
CA MET A 34 -3.44 13.89 -2.14
C MET A 34 -4.44 13.06 -1.31
N GLY A 35 -3.95 12.07 -0.56
CA GLY A 35 -4.75 11.15 0.25
C GLY A 35 -4.10 10.86 1.61
N MET A 36 -4.72 9.99 2.41
CA MET A 36 -4.29 9.70 3.79
C MET A 36 -4.12 10.95 4.66
N ALA A 37 -5.08 11.87 4.61
CA ALA A 37 -5.03 13.11 5.40
C ALA A 37 -5.00 12.86 6.92
N GLY A 38 -5.60 11.76 7.38
CA GLY A 38 -5.56 11.35 8.79
C GLY A 38 -4.22 10.75 9.25
N SER A 39 -3.26 10.55 8.35
CA SER A 39 -1.92 10.05 8.67
C SER A 39 -0.89 11.16 8.42
N PRO A 40 -0.34 11.81 9.46
CA PRO A 40 0.69 12.83 9.28
C PRO A 40 1.95 12.19 8.69
N THR A 41 2.57 12.89 7.75
CA THR A 41 3.83 12.48 7.13
C THR A 41 4.73 13.69 7.15
N ALA A 42 5.94 13.58 7.68
CA ALA A 42 6.86 14.70 7.79
C ALA A 42 8.29 14.21 7.62
N GLN A 43 9.16 15.11 7.14
CA GLN A 43 10.59 14.89 7.21
C GLN A 43 11.04 14.88 8.68
N ILE A 44 12.00 14.00 8.99
CA ILE A 44 12.63 13.94 10.30
C ILE A 44 14.02 14.59 10.20
N HIS A 45 14.28 15.59 11.04
CA HIS A 45 15.58 16.25 11.16
C HIS A 45 16.38 15.68 12.33
N LEU A 46 17.66 15.47 12.08
CA LEU A 46 18.65 14.99 13.05
C LEU A 46 19.78 16.01 13.13
N ASP A 47 19.76 16.85 14.16
CA ASP A 47 20.83 17.81 14.42
C ASP A 47 21.60 17.41 15.69
N GLY A 48 22.82 16.89 15.51
CA GLY A 48 23.65 16.48 16.65
C GLY A 48 23.10 15.33 17.50
N VAL A 49 22.06 14.62 17.05
CA VAL A 49 21.39 13.53 17.78
C VAL A 49 22.39 12.48 18.26
N ARG A 50 22.42 12.25 19.58
CA ARG A 50 23.26 11.24 20.22
C ARG A 50 22.42 10.02 20.55
N VAL A 51 22.82 8.85 20.05
CA VAL A 51 22.16 7.57 20.31
C VAL A 51 23.18 6.60 20.90
N PRO A 52 22.95 6.04 22.11
CA PRO A 52 23.87 5.06 22.69
C PRO A 52 23.76 3.71 21.99
N ASP A 53 24.85 2.94 21.98
CA ASP A 53 24.90 1.63 21.29
C ASP A 53 23.88 0.62 21.83
N ALA A 54 23.51 0.73 23.10
CA ALA A 54 22.45 -0.07 23.72
C ALA A 54 21.06 0.11 23.09
N ARG A 55 20.87 1.12 22.24
CA ARG A 55 19.63 1.35 21.47
C ARG A 55 19.70 0.79 20.05
N ARG A 56 20.80 0.15 19.67
CA ARG A 56 20.93 -0.57 18.40
C ARG A 56 20.01 -1.80 18.41
N ILE A 57 19.32 -2.00 17.31
CA ILE A 57 18.45 -3.16 17.09
C ILE A 57 19.24 -4.13 16.21
N GLY A 58 19.58 -5.29 16.78
CA GLY A 58 20.46 -6.27 16.16
C GLY A 58 21.94 -5.86 16.21
N GLU A 59 22.75 -6.55 15.41
CA GLU A 59 24.19 -6.27 15.31
C GLU A 59 24.49 -5.12 14.35
N GLU A 60 25.69 -4.57 14.48
CA GLU A 60 26.18 -3.57 13.54
C GLU A 60 26.13 -4.11 12.10
N GLY A 61 25.60 -3.31 11.18
CA GLY A 61 25.47 -3.67 9.77
C GLY A 61 24.25 -4.54 9.41
N GLN A 62 23.45 -4.96 10.39
CA GLN A 62 22.23 -5.76 10.14
C GLN A 62 20.99 -4.91 9.80
N GLY A 63 21.05 -3.59 9.89
CA GLY A 63 19.90 -2.71 9.75
C GLY A 63 19.18 -2.85 8.41
N PHE A 64 19.90 -3.07 7.31
CA PHE A 64 19.28 -3.28 6.00
C PHE A 64 18.49 -4.59 5.91
N ALA A 65 19.03 -5.68 6.48
CA ALA A 65 18.34 -6.97 6.52
C ALA A 65 17.08 -6.92 7.39
N ILE A 66 17.17 -6.26 8.55
CA ILE A 66 16.03 -6.01 9.44
C ILE A 66 14.94 -5.24 8.68
N ALA A 67 15.30 -4.14 8.02
CA ALA A 67 14.36 -3.35 7.24
C ALA A 67 13.66 -4.15 6.13
N LEU A 68 14.41 -4.96 5.37
CA LEU A 68 13.82 -5.81 4.33
C LEU A 68 12.84 -6.84 4.88
N SER A 69 13.17 -7.47 6.02
CA SER A 69 12.28 -8.44 6.66
C SER A 69 10.96 -7.81 7.12
N ALA A 70 11.02 -6.58 7.64
CA ALA A 70 9.83 -5.82 8.03
C ALA A 70 8.95 -5.46 6.81
N LEU A 71 9.56 -5.08 5.68
CA LEU A 71 8.84 -4.74 4.46
C LEU A 71 8.06 -5.92 3.86
N ASP A 72 8.56 -7.15 3.97
CA ASP A 72 7.84 -8.34 3.47
C ASP A 72 6.51 -8.55 4.22
N ALA A 73 6.50 -8.35 5.54
CA ALA A 73 5.27 -8.38 6.33
C ALA A 73 4.38 -7.15 6.05
N GLY A 74 4.98 -5.96 5.90
CA GLY A 74 4.27 -4.71 5.59
C GLY A 74 3.49 -4.76 4.27
N ARG A 75 4.04 -5.39 3.24
CA ARG A 75 3.36 -5.61 1.94
C ARG A 75 2.01 -6.33 2.07
N LEU A 76 1.87 -7.28 3.00
CA LEU A 76 0.60 -7.96 3.25
C LEU A 76 -0.42 -7.00 3.89
N GLY A 77 0.02 -6.11 4.77
CA GLY A 77 -0.81 -5.04 5.33
C GLY A 77 -1.32 -4.09 4.25
N ILE A 78 -0.44 -3.63 3.36
CA ILE A 78 -0.83 -2.78 2.23
C ILE A 78 -1.82 -3.48 1.29
N ALA A 79 -1.61 -4.78 1.00
CA ALA A 79 -2.54 -5.56 0.19
C ALA A 79 -3.94 -5.64 0.83
N ALA A 80 -3.99 -5.89 2.15
CA ALA A 80 -5.25 -5.93 2.90
C ALA A 80 -5.95 -4.55 2.91
N CYS A 81 -5.22 -3.46 3.14
CA CYS A 81 -5.75 -2.09 3.03
C CYS A 81 -6.32 -1.81 1.64
N ALA A 82 -5.61 -2.20 0.58
CA ALA A 82 -6.06 -1.99 -0.80
C ALA A 82 -7.37 -2.73 -1.09
N VAL A 83 -7.50 -3.98 -0.64
CA VAL A 83 -8.76 -4.74 -0.74
C VAL A 83 -9.88 -4.07 0.05
N GLY A 84 -9.60 -3.52 1.23
CA GLY A 84 -10.59 -2.80 2.03
C GLY A 84 -11.11 -1.53 1.35
N VAL A 85 -10.21 -0.71 0.79
CA VAL A 85 -10.59 0.51 0.05
C VAL A 85 -11.38 0.15 -1.21
N ALA A 86 -10.94 -0.88 -1.95
CA ALA A 86 -11.64 -1.37 -3.13
C ALA A 86 -13.06 -1.86 -2.80
N GLN A 87 -13.23 -2.60 -1.70
CA GLN A 87 -14.53 -3.06 -1.24
C GLN A 87 -15.45 -1.88 -0.92
N ALA A 88 -14.98 -0.89 -0.16
CA ALA A 88 -15.77 0.28 0.20
C ALA A 88 -16.22 1.07 -1.05
N ALA A 89 -15.37 1.15 -2.08
CA ALA A 89 -15.72 1.79 -3.34
C ALA A 89 -16.77 1.00 -4.14
N LEU A 90 -16.68 -0.34 -4.16
CA LEU A 90 -17.70 -1.18 -4.78
C LEU A 90 -19.04 -1.08 -4.06
N ASP A 91 -19.05 -1.11 -2.72
CA ASP A 91 -20.27 -1.05 -1.92
C ASP A 91 -21.02 0.27 -2.16
N GLU A 92 -20.29 1.39 -2.20
CA GLU A 92 -20.86 2.71 -2.52
C GLU A 92 -21.40 2.77 -3.95
N ALA A 93 -20.64 2.25 -4.92
CA ALA A 93 -21.07 2.21 -6.32
C ALA A 93 -22.31 1.33 -6.53
N LEU A 94 -22.40 0.18 -5.85
CA LEU A 94 -23.58 -0.69 -5.87
C LEU A 94 -24.80 0.02 -5.29
N ALA A 95 -24.67 0.64 -4.13
CA ALA A 95 -25.76 1.36 -3.48
C ALA A 95 -26.30 2.49 -4.37
N TYR A 96 -25.40 3.31 -4.93
CA TYR A 96 -25.77 4.42 -5.80
C TYR A 96 -26.42 3.95 -7.11
N THR A 97 -25.82 2.98 -7.80
CA THR A 97 -26.30 2.52 -9.12
C THR A 97 -27.67 1.84 -9.05
N ALA A 98 -28.01 1.21 -7.92
CA ALA A 98 -29.32 0.64 -7.68
C ALA A 98 -30.43 1.70 -7.49
N GLN A 99 -30.09 2.86 -6.93
CA GLN A 99 -31.04 3.93 -6.63
C GLN A 99 -31.18 4.95 -7.77
N ARG A 100 -30.06 5.28 -8.43
CA ARG A 100 -30.02 6.31 -9.48
C ARG A 100 -30.78 5.84 -10.71
N ARG A 101 -31.70 6.67 -11.21
CA ARG A 101 -32.48 6.38 -12.43
C ARG A 101 -32.09 7.26 -13.61
N GLN A 102 -31.93 6.65 -14.78
CA GLN A 102 -31.81 7.34 -16.08
C GLN A 102 -32.57 6.54 -17.15
N PHE A 103 -33.09 7.25 -18.14
CA PHE A 103 -33.91 6.64 -19.20
C PHE A 103 -35.04 5.75 -18.64
N GLY A 104 -35.69 6.21 -17.56
CA GLY A 104 -36.86 5.55 -16.95
C GLY A 104 -36.57 4.38 -16.00
N ARG A 105 -35.31 3.94 -15.83
CA ARG A 105 -34.96 2.78 -14.98
C ARG A 105 -33.68 2.98 -14.16
N PRO A 106 -33.43 2.18 -13.12
CA PRO A 106 -32.16 2.19 -12.40
C PRO A 106 -30.95 2.04 -13.35
N ILE A 107 -29.87 2.75 -13.07
CA ILE A 107 -28.68 2.66 -13.92
C ILE A 107 -28.00 1.28 -13.83
N ALA A 108 -28.20 0.56 -12.72
CA ALA A 108 -27.80 -0.84 -12.58
C ALA A 108 -28.45 -1.78 -13.63
N ASP A 109 -29.52 -1.37 -14.33
CA ASP A 109 -30.13 -2.18 -15.40
C ASP A 109 -29.40 -2.07 -16.75
N PHE A 110 -28.45 -1.14 -16.90
CA PHE A 110 -27.63 -1.05 -18.11
C PHE A 110 -26.50 -2.07 -18.06
N GLN A 111 -26.48 -2.99 -19.03
CA GLN A 111 -25.53 -4.10 -19.09
C GLN A 111 -24.07 -3.66 -18.97
N GLY A 112 -23.68 -2.56 -19.64
CA GLY A 112 -22.31 -2.04 -19.57
C GLY A 112 -21.87 -1.71 -18.14
N LEU A 113 -22.77 -1.15 -17.31
CA LEU A 113 -22.45 -0.83 -15.90
C LEU A 113 -22.39 -2.10 -15.04
N ARG A 114 -23.22 -3.11 -15.35
CA ARG A 114 -23.17 -4.42 -14.67
C ARG A 114 -21.85 -5.15 -14.91
N PHE A 115 -21.26 -5.02 -16.09
CA PHE A 115 -19.94 -5.58 -16.37
C PHE A 115 -18.85 -4.94 -15.52
N MET A 116 -18.88 -3.61 -15.35
CA MET A 116 -17.94 -2.93 -14.44
C MET A 116 -18.07 -3.44 -13.00
N LEU A 117 -19.29 -3.56 -12.49
CA LEU A 117 -19.54 -4.09 -11.13
C LEU A 117 -19.05 -5.54 -10.98
N ALA A 118 -19.26 -6.38 -11.99
CA ALA A 118 -18.78 -7.76 -11.99
C ALA A 118 -17.25 -7.85 -12.02
N ASP A 119 -16.60 -7.01 -12.83
CA ASP A 119 -15.13 -6.89 -12.89
C ASP A 119 -14.55 -6.45 -11.53
N MET A 120 -15.14 -5.42 -10.92
CA MET A 120 -14.72 -4.90 -9.61
C MET A 120 -14.80 -5.99 -8.54
N ALA A 121 -15.94 -6.68 -8.45
CA ALA A 121 -16.14 -7.78 -7.49
C ALA A 121 -15.14 -8.92 -7.71
N THR A 122 -14.92 -9.31 -8.97
CA THR A 122 -13.97 -10.38 -9.33
C THR A 122 -12.54 -10.03 -8.91
N GLN A 123 -12.11 -8.79 -9.15
CA GLN A 123 -10.78 -8.31 -8.78
C GLN A 123 -10.59 -8.25 -7.26
N ILE A 124 -11.62 -7.86 -6.50
CA ILE A 124 -11.58 -7.86 -5.03
C ILE A 124 -11.40 -9.28 -4.50
N GLU A 125 -12.19 -10.23 -4.98
CA GLU A 125 -12.10 -11.63 -4.54
C GLU A 125 -10.75 -12.26 -4.91
N ALA A 126 -10.25 -12.01 -6.13
CA ALA A 126 -8.93 -12.46 -6.55
C ALA A 126 -7.81 -11.88 -5.65
N GLY A 127 -7.89 -10.59 -5.34
CA GLY A 127 -6.91 -9.91 -4.48
C GLY A 127 -6.97 -10.45 -3.05
N ARG A 128 -8.17 -10.65 -2.52
CA ARG A 128 -8.41 -11.21 -1.19
C ARG A 128 -7.83 -12.61 -1.06
N ALA A 129 -8.11 -13.49 -2.03
CA ALA A 129 -7.55 -14.83 -2.06
C ALA A 129 -6.01 -14.82 -2.12
N LEU A 130 -5.44 -13.93 -2.95
CA LEU A 130 -4.00 -13.83 -3.13
C LEU A 130 -3.28 -13.37 -1.85
N TYR A 131 -3.72 -12.30 -1.20
CA TYR A 131 -3.04 -11.82 0.01
C TYR A 131 -3.25 -12.76 1.20
N LEU A 132 -4.43 -13.38 1.34
CA LEU A 132 -4.67 -14.38 2.40
C LEU A 132 -3.83 -15.64 2.20
N SER A 133 -3.62 -16.08 0.95
CA SER A 133 -2.71 -17.18 0.64
C SER A 133 -1.28 -16.86 1.08
N ALA A 134 -0.80 -15.65 0.75
CA ALA A 134 0.53 -15.19 1.17
C ALA A 134 0.65 -15.05 2.70
N ALA A 135 -0.39 -14.56 3.38
CA ALA A 135 -0.43 -14.47 4.84
C ALA A 135 -0.37 -15.85 5.51
N ARG A 136 -1.10 -16.85 5.00
CA ARG A 136 -1.04 -18.23 5.52
C ARG A 136 0.36 -18.84 5.40
N LEU A 137 1.12 -18.51 4.36
CA LEU A 137 2.51 -18.94 4.24
C LEU A 137 3.38 -18.33 5.35
N ARG A 138 3.24 -17.02 5.59
CA ARG A 138 3.94 -16.32 6.68
C ARG A 138 3.61 -16.93 8.03
N ASP A 139 2.34 -17.13 8.33
CA ASP A 139 1.88 -17.64 9.62
C ASP A 139 2.33 -19.09 9.85
N ALA A 140 2.54 -19.86 8.77
CA ALA A 140 3.14 -21.20 8.81
C ALA A 140 4.67 -21.22 8.81
N GLY A 141 5.34 -20.08 8.91
CA GLY A 141 6.81 -19.97 8.88
C GLY A 141 7.44 -20.36 7.54
N ARG A 142 6.67 -20.35 6.44
CA ARG A 142 7.13 -20.70 5.09
C ARG A 142 7.60 -19.45 4.33
N PRO A 143 8.55 -19.58 3.39
CA PRO A 143 8.95 -18.48 2.53
C PRO A 143 7.75 -17.88 1.80
N PHE A 144 7.57 -16.56 1.92
CA PHE A 144 6.37 -15.86 1.43
C PHE A 144 6.67 -14.54 0.69
N SER A 145 7.93 -14.09 0.62
CA SER A 145 8.30 -12.78 0.07
C SER A 145 7.82 -12.55 -1.37
N LYS A 146 7.92 -13.59 -2.22
CA LYS A 146 7.40 -13.53 -3.61
C LYS A 146 5.89 -13.33 -3.64
N GLN A 147 5.16 -14.10 -2.83
CA GLN A 147 3.70 -14.06 -2.76
C GLN A 147 3.21 -12.74 -2.15
N ALA A 148 3.92 -12.19 -1.16
CA ALA A 148 3.63 -10.86 -0.61
C ALA A 148 3.82 -9.75 -1.65
N ALA A 149 4.88 -9.82 -2.46
CA ALA A 149 5.10 -8.87 -3.56
C ALA A 149 4.01 -8.97 -4.63
N MET A 150 3.61 -10.19 -5.02
CA MET A 150 2.50 -10.43 -5.95
C MET A 150 1.18 -9.88 -5.39
N ALA A 151 0.89 -10.13 -4.12
CA ALA A 151 -0.32 -9.66 -3.44
C ALA A 151 -0.38 -8.14 -3.42
N LYS A 152 0.68 -7.46 -2.96
CA LYS A 152 0.74 -6.00 -2.91
C LYS A 152 0.59 -5.39 -4.30
N LEU A 153 1.29 -5.95 -5.29
CA LEU A 153 1.18 -5.50 -6.67
C LEU A 153 -0.25 -5.58 -7.19
N PHE A 154 -0.84 -6.77 -7.16
CA PHE A 154 -2.17 -7.01 -7.72
C PHE A 154 -3.25 -6.20 -6.98
N CYS A 155 -3.27 -6.26 -5.66
CA CYS A 155 -4.33 -5.63 -4.87
C CYS A 155 -4.31 -4.11 -5.02
N THR A 156 -3.13 -3.49 -5.11
CA THR A 156 -3.03 -2.03 -5.23
C THR A 156 -3.30 -1.52 -6.65
N ASP A 157 -2.91 -2.25 -7.70
CA ASP A 157 -3.32 -1.94 -9.08
C ASP A 157 -4.85 -2.13 -9.24
N ALA A 158 -5.43 -3.19 -8.67
CA ALA A 158 -6.87 -3.41 -8.65
C ALA A 158 -7.62 -2.31 -7.89
N ALA A 159 -7.18 -1.94 -6.69
CA ALA A 159 -7.84 -0.88 -5.91
C ALA A 159 -7.87 0.46 -6.65
N MET A 160 -6.78 0.83 -7.34
CA MET A 160 -6.73 2.04 -8.15
C MET A 160 -7.73 1.99 -9.33
N ARG A 161 -7.81 0.87 -10.04
CA ARG A 161 -8.80 0.68 -11.13
C ARG A 161 -10.23 0.77 -10.58
N ILE A 162 -10.54 0.00 -9.55
CA ILE A 162 -11.88 -0.12 -8.95
C ILE A 162 -12.36 1.23 -8.43
N THR A 163 -11.51 1.99 -7.73
CA THR A 163 -11.89 3.30 -7.21
C THR A 163 -12.10 4.33 -8.33
N THR A 164 -11.35 4.23 -9.43
CA THR A 164 -11.58 5.05 -10.63
C THR A 164 -12.90 4.69 -11.31
N ASP A 165 -13.20 3.38 -11.43
CA ASP A 165 -14.47 2.89 -11.97
C ASP A 165 -15.66 3.28 -11.09
N ALA A 166 -15.50 3.31 -9.76
CA ALA A 166 -16.52 3.79 -8.83
C ALA A 166 -16.85 5.27 -9.07
N VAL A 167 -15.84 6.13 -9.22
CA VAL A 167 -16.05 7.54 -9.62
C VAL A 167 -16.84 7.61 -10.93
N GLN A 168 -16.47 6.79 -11.92
CA GLN A 168 -17.15 6.76 -13.21
C GLN A 168 -18.62 6.30 -13.11
N LEU A 169 -18.94 5.32 -12.25
CA LEU A 169 -20.29 4.81 -12.00
C LEU A 169 -21.19 5.84 -11.31
N LEU A 170 -20.63 6.67 -10.44
CA LEU A 170 -21.37 7.79 -9.82
C LEU A 170 -21.51 9.01 -10.76
N GLY A 171 -20.68 9.08 -11.81
CA GLY A 171 -20.68 10.19 -12.77
C GLY A 171 -20.23 11.49 -12.11
N GLY A 172 -20.93 12.60 -12.38
CA GLY A 172 -20.59 13.91 -11.80
C GLY A 172 -20.53 13.91 -10.27
N TYR A 173 -21.39 13.13 -9.60
CA TYR A 173 -21.38 12.98 -8.14
C TYR A 173 -20.15 12.21 -7.64
N GLY A 174 -19.58 11.33 -8.45
CA GLY A 174 -18.32 10.66 -8.09
C GLY A 174 -17.14 11.60 -8.04
N TYR A 175 -17.26 12.80 -8.61
CA TYR A 175 -16.21 13.83 -8.63
C TYR A 175 -16.38 14.89 -7.53
N THR A 176 -17.50 14.89 -6.79
CA THR A 176 -17.72 15.83 -5.69
C THR A 176 -17.35 15.20 -4.35
N VAL A 177 -16.94 16.05 -3.40
CA VAL A 177 -16.55 15.63 -2.04
C VAL A 177 -17.75 15.24 -1.17
N ASP A 178 -18.97 15.40 -1.68
CA ASP A 178 -20.21 14.95 -1.02
C ASP A 178 -20.31 13.42 -1.01
N PHE A 179 -19.64 12.74 -1.96
CA PHE A 179 -19.60 11.29 -2.05
C PHE A 179 -18.20 10.76 -1.78
N PRO A 180 -18.05 9.62 -1.09
CA PRO A 180 -16.76 9.20 -0.57
C PRO A 180 -15.84 8.58 -1.63
N VAL A 181 -16.33 8.27 -2.83
CA VAL A 181 -15.56 7.56 -3.87
C VAL A 181 -14.35 8.34 -4.38
N GLU A 182 -14.42 9.66 -4.43
CA GLU A 182 -13.28 10.51 -4.79
C GLU A 182 -12.14 10.35 -3.77
N ARG A 183 -12.50 10.28 -2.48
CA ARG A 183 -11.53 10.06 -1.40
C ARG A 183 -10.91 8.69 -1.51
N TYR A 184 -11.69 7.66 -1.78
CA TYR A 184 -11.17 6.30 -1.97
C TYR A 184 -10.17 6.24 -3.13
N MET A 185 -10.42 6.94 -4.23
CA MET A 185 -9.48 7.05 -5.35
C MET A 185 -8.16 7.70 -4.92
N ARG A 186 -8.21 8.79 -4.15
CA ARG A 186 -7.02 9.46 -3.60
C ARG A 186 -6.25 8.55 -2.62
N GLU A 187 -6.96 7.80 -1.79
CA GLU A 187 -6.36 6.84 -0.85
C GLU A 187 -5.75 5.62 -1.54
N ALA A 188 -6.35 5.11 -2.62
CA ALA A 188 -5.80 3.97 -3.36
C ALA A 188 -4.43 4.29 -3.97
N LYS A 189 -4.21 5.54 -4.40
CA LYS A 189 -3.00 5.91 -5.15
C LYS A 189 -1.71 5.70 -4.37
N VAL A 190 -1.68 6.09 -3.10
CA VAL A 190 -0.47 6.00 -2.26
C VAL A 190 -0.06 4.55 -2.01
N LEU A 191 -1.01 3.61 -2.02
CA LEU A 191 -0.73 2.18 -1.82
C LEU A 191 0.11 1.60 -2.96
N GLN A 192 0.05 2.15 -4.18
CA GLN A 192 0.93 1.76 -5.27
C GLN A 192 2.39 2.22 -5.07
N ILE A 193 2.65 3.16 -4.14
CA ILE A 193 3.92 3.88 -3.99
C ILE A 193 4.69 3.43 -2.74
N VAL A 194 4.05 3.45 -1.58
CA VAL A 194 4.70 3.14 -0.29
C VAL A 194 5.05 1.65 -0.18
N GLU A 195 5.94 1.31 0.75
CA GLU A 195 6.38 -0.08 1.00
C GLU A 195 6.98 -0.76 -0.26
N GLY A 196 7.57 0.07 -1.12
CA GLY A 196 8.09 -0.30 -2.43
C GLY A 196 7.04 -0.14 -3.52
N THR A 197 7.37 0.65 -4.54
CA THR A 197 6.47 0.89 -5.67
C THR A 197 6.09 -0.40 -6.39
N ASN A 198 5.02 -0.37 -7.16
CA ASN A 198 4.60 -1.55 -7.93
C ASN A 198 5.66 -1.98 -8.97
N GLN A 199 6.56 -1.11 -9.40
CA GLN A 199 7.73 -1.46 -10.22
C GLN A 199 8.75 -2.24 -9.39
N ILE A 200 9.03 -1.81 -8.16
CA ILE A 200 9.92 -2.55 -7.25
C ILE A 200 9.33 -3.93 -6.90
N GLN A 201 8.02 -4.05 -6.74
CA GLN A 201 7.40 -5.37 -6.55
C GLN A 201 7.65 -6.28 -7.75
N ARG A 202 7.57 -5.76 -8.98
CA ARG A 202 7.89 -6.51 -10.20
C ARG A 202 9.36 -6.97 -10.20
N VAL A 203 10.30 -6.14 -9.74
CA VAL A 203 11.72 -6.54 -9.59
C VAL A 203 11.87 -7.69 -8.58
N VAL A 204 11.18 -7.63 -7.43
CA VAL A 204 11.20 -8.71 -6.43
C VAL A 204 10.66 -10.01 -7.01
N ILE A 205 9.54 -9.94 -7.74
CA ILE A 205 8.92 -11.10 -8.38
C ILE A 205 9.83 -11.67 -9.46
N ALA A 206 10.37 -10.82 -10.35
CA ALA A 206 11.25 -11.22 -11.43
C ALA A 206 12.51 -11.91 -10.88
N ARG A 207 13.15 -11.33 -9.86
CA ARG A 207 14.32 -11.92 -9.20
C ARG A 207 14.02 -13.30 -8.61
N ALA A 208 12.84 -13.48 -8.03
CA ALA A 208 12.42 -14.76 -7.47
C ALA A 208 12.10 -15.83 -8.53
N LEU A 209 11.87 -15.44 -9.79
CA LEU A 209 11.56 -16.35 -10.89
C LEU A 209 12.77 -16.63 -11.79
N ALA A 210 13.58 -15.61 -12.08
CA ALA A 210 14.64 -15.65 -13.08
C ALA A 210 16.05 -15.41 -12.52
N GLY A 211 16.18 -15.18 -11.20
CA GLY A 211 17.45 -14.80 -10.60
C GLY A 211 17.78 -13.31 -10.79
N PRO A 212 18.96 -12.85 -10.34
CA PRO A 212 19.38 -11.47 -10.52
C PRO A 212 19.62 -11.14 -12.00
N GLU A 213 19.47 -9.86 -12.36
CA GLU A 213 19.92 -9.37 -13.65
C GLU A 213 21.43 -9.64 -13.81
N THR A 214 21.82 -10.23 -14.94
CA THR A 214 23.23 -10.32 -15.34
C THR A 214 23.66 -8.94 -15.81
N GLY A 215 24.41 -8.24 -14.97
CA GLY A 215 25.16 -7.04 -15.35
C GLY A 215 26.50 -7.39 -15.98
#